data_AF-X0SNT5-F1
#
_entry.id   AF-X0SNT5-F1
#
_cell.length_a   1.000
_cell.length_b   1.000
_cell.length_c   1.000
_cell.angle_alpha   90.00
_cell.angle_beta   90.00
_cell.angle_gamma   90.00
#
_symmetry.space_group_name_H-M   'P 1'
#
loop_
_entity.id
_entity.type
_entity.pdbx_description
1 polymer ?
#
loop_
_entity_poly.entity_id
_entity_poly.type
_entity_poly.pdbx_seq_one_letter_code
_entity_poly.pdbx_strand_id
1 'polypeptide(L)' 'MTGEKKGDLAMEMDVPEPLVLDLQRRALGMPITALARMTRISYRRLWLTFVDGSDHLSHDERKVLIATLGLEDHEVAGK' A
#
# COMPACT_ATOMS: atom_id res chain seq x y z
N MET A 1 11.29 43.90 8.71
CA MET A 1 10.58 42.68 9.12
C MET A 1 9.76 42.22 7.92
N THR A 2 10.27 41.31 7.10
CA THR A 2 9.55 40.77 5.93
C THR A 2 9.00 39.42 6.32
N GLY A 3 7.72 39.41 6.71
CA GLY A 3 6.97 38.20 6.97
C GLY A 3 6.58 37.52 5.67
N GLU A 4 7.50 36.74 5.10
CA GLU A 4 7.09 35.64 4.22
C GLU A 4 6.73 34.45 5.11
N LYS A 5 5.45 34.34 5.47
CA LYS A 5 4.90 33.07 5.95
C LYS A 5 4.80 32.16 4.73
N LYS A 6 5.76 31.24 4.57
CA LYS A 6 5.58 30.03 3.76
C LYS A 6 4.37 29.27 4.30
N GLY A 7 3.22 29.45 3.66
CA GLY A 7 2.10 28.54 3.78
C GLY A 7 2.38 27.31 2.93
N ASP A 8 3.31 26.45 3.34
CA ASP A 8 3.34 25.07 2.86
C ASP A 8 2.23 24.32 3.60
N LEU A 9 1.01 24.47 3.09
CA LEU A 9 -0.10 23.61 3.47
C LEU A 9 0.14 22.28 2.76
N ALA A 10 0.96 21.42 3.37
CA ALA A 10 0.95 20.00 3.03
C ALA A 10 -0.48 19.51 3.34
N MET A 11 -1.32 19.43 2.32
CA MET A 11 -2.62 18.78 2.46
C MET A 11 -2.33 17.30 2.70
N GLU A 12 -2.54 16.84 3.93
CA GLU A 12 -2.55 15.42 4.28
C GLU A 12 -3.70 14.80 3.47
N MET A 13 -3.39 14.19 2.34
CA MET A 13 -4.35 13.41 1.59
C MET A 13 -4.31 12.00 2.15
N ASP A 14 -5.39 11.57 2.81
CA ASP A 14 -5.57 10.18 3.25
C ASP A 14 -5.43 9.25 2.03
N VAL A 15 -4.32 8.52 1.95
CA VAL A 15 -4.08 7.60 0.83
C VAL A 15 -4.67 6.23 1.16
N PRO A 16 -5.57 5.65 0.34
CA PRO A 16 -6.11 4.33 0.61
C PRO A 16 -5.00 3.28 0.70
N GLU A 17 -5.02 2.44 1.74
CA GLU A 17 -4.07 1.36 1.94
C GLU A 17 -3.84 0.50 0.66
N PRO A 18 -4.87 0.06 -0.09
CA PRO A 18 -4.65 -0.73 -1.30
C PRO A 18 -3.78 -0.01 -2.36
N LEU A 19 -3.87 1.32 -2.43
CA LEU A 19 -3.05 2.13 -3.33
C LEU A 19 -1.59 2.18 -2.86
N VAL A 20 -1.34 2.34 -1.55
CA VAL A 20 0.02 2.30 -0.98
C VAL A 20 0.69 0.96 -1.30
N LEU A 21 -0.03 -0.15 -1.10
CA LEU A 21 0.48 -1.49 -1.38
C LEU A 21 0.75 -1.71 -2.89
N ASP A 22 -0.12 -1.24 -3.79
CA ASP A 22 0.12 -1.37 -5.24
C ASP A 22 1.29 -0.50 -5.72
N LEU A 23 1.43 0.73 -5.20
CA LEU A 23 2.56 1.61 -5.52
C LEU A 23 3.89 0.98 -5.09
N GLN A 24 3.95 0.45 -3.86
CA GLN A 24 5.15 -0.21 -3.36
C GLN A 24 5.50 -1.46 -4.18
N ARG A 25 4.51 -2.30 -4.49
CA ARG A 25 4.69 -3.45 -5.38
C ARG A 25 5.31 -3.05 -6.72
N ARG A 26 4.79 -1.98 -7.34
CA ARG A 26 5.28 -1.47 -8.62
C ARG A 26 6.69 -0.90 -8.51
N ALA A 27 7.00 -0.19 -7.44
CA ALA A 27 8.34 0.33 -7.16
C ALA A 27 9.38 -0.81 -7.05
N LEU A 28 8.97 -1.95 -6.48
CA LEU A 28 9.79 -3.16 -6.40
C LEU A 28 9.82 -3.98 -7.71
N GLY A 29 9.12 -3.55 -8.76
CA GLY A 29 9.00 -4.29 -10.02
C GLY A 29 8.32 -5.65 -9.87
N MET A 30 7.56 -5.87 -8.80
CA MET A 30 7.06 -7.19 -8.43
C MET A 30 5.70 -7.46 -9.08
N PRO A 31 5.55 -8.47 -9.97
CA PRO A 31 4.24 -8.80 -10.52
C PRO A 31 3.34 -9.44 -9.45
N ILE A 32 2.03 -9.30 -9.59
CA ILE A 32 1.03 -9.89 -8.67
C ILE A 32 1.23 -11.42 -8.55
N THR A 33 1.65 -12.07 -9.64
CA THR A 33 1.96 -13.52 -9.65
C THR A 33 3.18 -13.89 -8.78
N ALA A 34 4.18 -13.03 -8.69
CA ALA A 34 5.33 -13.24 -7.79
C ALA A 34 4.90 -13.07 -6.33
N LEU A 35 4.12 -12.02 -6.04
CA LEU A 35 3.56 -11.79 -4.72
C LEU A 35 2.71 -12.97 -4.22
N ALA A 36 1.83 -13.49 -5.08
CA ALA A 36 1.00 -14.65 -4.74
C ALA A 36 1.83 -15.86 -4.30
N ARG A 37 3.01 -16.06 -4.91
CA ARG A 37 3.93 -17.15 -4.55
C ARG A 37 4.63 -16.90 -3.22
N MET A 38 5.04 -15.65 -2.96
CA MET A 38 5.76 -15.28 -1.74
C MET A 38 4.86 -15.28 -0.52
N THR A 39 3.64 -14.75 -0.64
CA THR A 39 2.69 -14.58 0.47
C THR A 39 1.77 -15.79 0.67
N ARG A 40 1.72 -16.71 -0.30
CA ARG A 40 0.72 -17.79 -0.39
C ARG A 40 -0.73 -17.30 -0.46
N ILE A 41 -0.94 -16.02 -0.78
CA ILE A 41 -2.26 -15.45 -1.05
C ILE A 41 -2.62 -15.74 -2.50
N SER A 42 -3.89 -16.07 -2.77
CA SER A 42 -4.31 -16.37 -4.14
C SER A 42 -4.17 -15.16 -5.05
N TYR A 43 -3.73 -15.40 -6.29
CA TYR A 43 -3.62 -14.36 -7.31
C TYR A 43 -4.92 -13.56 -7.45
N ARG A 44 -6.08 -14.23 -7.44
CA ARG A 44 -7.39 -13.59 -7.59
C ARG A 44 -7.65 -12.58 -6.46
N ARG A 45 -7.31 -12.92 -5.22
CA ARG A 45 -7.54 -12.02 -4.07
C ARG A 45 -6.62 -10.81 -4.15
N LEU A 46 -5.33 -11.02 -4.44
CA LEU A 46 -4.39 -9.91 -4.66
C LEU A 46 -4.82 -9.03 -5.84
N TRP A 47 -5.29 -9.62 -6.93
CA TRP A 47 -5.78 -8.87 -8.09
C TRP A 47 -6.98 -8.00 -7.73
N LEU A 48 -7.96 -8.53 -6.99
CA LEU A 48 -9.10 -7.73 -6.53
C LEU A 48 -8.64 -6.60 -5.61
N THR A 49 -7.71 -6.85 -4.68
CA THR A 49 -7.16 -5.81 -3.82
C THR A 49 -6.49 -4.68 -4.60
N PHE A 50 -5.64 -4.99 -5.58
CA PHE A 50 -4.89 -3.96 -6.31
C PHE A 50 -5.66 -3.30 -7.45
N VAL A 51 -6.62 -3.99 -8.06
CA VAL A 51 -7.29 -3.52 -9.29
C VAL A 51 -8.71 -3.05 -9.02
N ASP A 52 -9.45 -3.75 -8.16
CA ASP A 52 -10.81 -3.37 -7.77
C ASP A 52 -10.79 -2.36 -6.61
N GLY A 53 -9.68 -2.29 -5.86
CA GLY A 53 -9.56 -1.49 -4.64
C GLY A 53 -10.33 -2.08 -3.46
N SER A 54 -10.96 -3.24 -3.65
CA SER A 54 -11.73 -3.94 -2.64
C SER A 54 -10.83 -4.76 -1.72
N ASP A 55 -11.05 -4.61 -0.41
CA ASP A 55 -10.34 -5.37 0.59
C ASP A 55 -10.89 -6.81 0.68
N HIS A 56 -10.13 -7.74 0.12
CA HIS A 56 -10.43 -9.16 0.11
C HIS A 56 -9.44 -9.97 0.93
N LEU A 57 -8.57 -9.33 1.71
CA LEU A 57 -7.52 -10.01 2.47
C LEU A 57 -7.96 -10.14 3.92
N SER A 58 -7.64 -11.27 4.55
CA SER A 58 -7.73 -11.33 6.00
C SER A 58 -6.69 -10.37 6.61
N HIS A 59 -6.89 -10.03 7.87
CA HIS A 59 -5.92 -9.23 8.61
C HIS A 59 -4.51 -9.86 8.63
N ASP A 60 -4.41 -11.19 8.73
CA ASP A 60 -3.11 -11.88 8.72
C ASP A 60 -2.47 -11.88 7.34
N GLU A 61 -3.26 -12.08 6.28
CA GLU A 61 -2.77 -11.99 4.90
C GLU A 61 -2.27 -10.59 4.56
N ARG A 62 -2.95 -9.56 5.07
CA ARG A 62 -2.52 -8.17 4.96
C ARG A 62 -1.17 -7.95 5.64
N LYS A 63 -0.98 -8.43 6.86
CA LYS A 63 0.32 -8.33 7.55
C LYS A 63 1.44 -9.03 6.79
N VAL A 64 1.18 -10.22 6.25
CA VAL A 64 2.14 -10.93 5.41
C VAL A 64 2.47 -10.14 4.14
N LEU A 65 1.45 -9.53 3.52
CA LEU A 65 1.61 -8.69 2.34
C LEU A 65 2.45 -7.44 2.63
N ILE A 66 2.13 -6.69 3.68
CA ILE A 66 2.87 -5.50 4.14
C ILE A 66 4.35 -5.85 4.38
N ALA A 67 4.60 -6.91 5.16
CA ALA A 67 5.97 -7.37 5.43
C ALA A 67 6.71 -7.80 4.16
N THR A 68 6.03 -8.48 3.23
CA THR A 68 6.63 -8.91 1.95
C THR A 68 7.02 -7.72 1.07
N LEU A 69 6.29 -6.62 1.17
CA LEU A 69 6.58 -5.37 0.45
C LEU A 69 7.62 -4.49 1.17
N GLY A 70 8.12 -4.93 2.32
CA GLY A 70 9.10 -4.20 3.12
C GLY A 70 8.52 -2.92 3.73
N LEU A 71 7.21 -2.89 3.97
CA LEU A 71 6.51 -1.78 4.61
C LEU A 71 6.33 -2.07 6.10
N GLU A 72 6.21 -0.99 6.88
CA GLU A 72 5.74 -1.04 8.25
C GLU A 72 4.23 -0.76 8.32
N ASP A 73 3.55 -1.32 9.33
CA ASP A 73 2.09 -1.14 9.51
C ASP A 73 1.69 0.34 9.54
N HIS A 74 2.54 1.23 10.07
CA HIS A 74 2.27 2.67 10.16
C HIS A 74 2.35 3.40 8.81
N GLU A 75 3.13 2.89 7.84
CA GLU A 75 3.20 3.45 6.49
C GLU A 75 1.93 3.17 5.68
N VAL A 76 1.14 2.21 6.15
CA VAL A 76 -0.05 1.69 5.48
C VAL A 76 -1.33 2.15 6.17
N ALA A 77 -1.35 2.17 7.51
CA ALA A 77 -2.52 2.53 8.32
C ALA A 77 -2.82 4.05 8.37
N GLY A 78 -1.92 4.90 7.88
CA GLY A 78 -2.17 6.34 7.81
C GLY A 78 -0.94 7.18 7.46
N LYS A 79 -0.94 7.67 6.22
CA LYS A 79 -0.75 9.10 5.94
C LYS A 79 -2.07 9.65 5.44
#